data_AF-A0A1I0B1N1-F1
#
_entry.id   AF-A0A1I0B1N1-F1
#
_cell.length_a   1.000
_cell.length_b   1.000
_cell.length_c   1.000
_cell.angle_alpha   90.00
_cell.angle_beta   90.00
_cell.angle_gamma   90.00
#
_symmetry.space_group_name_H-M   'P 1'
#
loop_
_entity.id
_entity.type
_entity.pdbx_description
1 polymer ?
#
loop_
_entity_poly.entity_id
_entity_poly.type
_entity_poly.pdbx_seq_one_letter_code
_entity_poly.pdbx_strand_id
1 'polypeptide(L)'
;MKKEKRWILIELRKNMSMSQKDVVTTLREDFGIKITDSYYGMIEQGVRNPSLKLALSIAKIFNSNPEEIFFKQKYNKTLCGREVI
;
A
#
# COMPACT_ATOMS: atom_id res chain seq x y z
N MET A 1 -13.67 -12.79 -1.87
CA MET A 1 -13.07 -11.83 -0.92
C MET A 1 -12.96 -10.48 -1.60
N LYS A 2 -13.64 -9.44 -1.10
CA LYS A 2 -13.61 -8.10 -1.72
C LYS A 2 -12.23 -7.50 -1.46
N LYS A 3 -11.47 -7.20 -2.51
CA LYS A 3 -10.14 -6.60 -2.37
C LYS A 3 -10.33 -5.12 -2.06
N GLU A 4 -9.88 -4.70 -0.88
CA GLU A 4 -9.99 -3.30 -0.48
C GLU A 4 -8.78 -2.51 -0.98
N LYS A 5 -9.06 -1.34 -1.53
CA LYS A 5 -8.05 -0.42 -2.03
C LYS A 5 -7.22 0.11 -0.86
N ARG A 6 -5.90 0.18 -1.01
CA ARG A 6 -4.98 0.75 -0.01
C ARG A 6 -4.96 2.26 -0.13
N TRP A 7 -6.00 2.91 0.38
CA TRP A 7 -6.17 4.36 0.30
C TRP A 7 -5.00 5.14 0.89
N ILE A 8 -4.45 4.68 2.02
CA ILE A 8 -3.29 5.29 2.67
C ILE A 8 -2.09 5.35 1.70
N LEU A 9 -1.79 4.24 1.01
CA LEU A 9 -0.69 4.21 0.03
C LEU A 9 -0.92 5.20 -1.13
N ILE A 10 -2.15 5.29 -1.62
CA ILE A 10 -2.52 6.19 -2.72
C ILE A 10 -2.42 7.66 -2.28
N GLU A 11 -2.88 7.97 -1.07
CA GLU A 11 -2.84 9.32 -0.49
C GLU A 11 -1.40 9.76 -0.29
N LEU A 12 -0.54 8.93 0.32
CA LEU A 12 0.88 9.23 0.48
C LEU A 12 1.55 9.57 -0.85
N ARG A 13 1.32 8.74 -1.88
CA ARG A 13 1.86 8.98 -3.21
C ARG A 13 1.37 10.30 -3.81
N LYS A 14 0.07 10.58 -3.72
CA LYS A 14 -0.52 11.81 -4.26
C LYS A 14 -0.08 13.06 -3.49
N ASN A 15 0.10 12.97 -2.18
CA ASN A 15 0.59 14.07 -1.34
C ASN A 15 2.04 14.44 -1.71
N MET A 16 2.82 13.46 -2.17
CA MET A 16 4.15 13.69 -2.75
C MET A 16 4.12 14.05 -4.25
N SER A 17 2.93 14.22 -4.85
CA SER A 17 2.75 14.49 -6.29
C SER A 17 3.43 13.48 -7.21
N MET A 18 3.58 12.22 -6.75
CA MET A 18 4.21 11.15 -7.52
C MET A 18 3.19 10.38 -8.36
N SER A 19 3.56 10.04 -9.58
CA SER A 19 2.89 9.01 -10.37
C SER A 19 3.29 7.60 -9.89
N GLN A 20 2.56 6.56 -10.31
CA GLN A 20 2.96 5.17 -10.01
C GLN A 20 4.33 4.84 -10.61
N LYS A 21 4.61 5.38 -11.80
CA LYS A 21 5.90 5.25 -12.49
C LYS A 21 7.03 5.89 -11.69
N ASP A 22 6.80 7.03 -11.04
CA ASP A 22 7.82 7.69 -10.22
C ASP A 22 8.20 6.80 -9.03
N VAL A 23 7.22 6.20 -8.35
CA VAL A 23 7.49 5.28 -7.24
C VAL A 23 8.26 4.05 -7.70
N VAL A 24 7.90 3.47 -8.84
CA VAL A 24 8.65 2.34 -9.42
C VAL A 24 10.08 2.72 -9.79
N THR A 25 10.27 3.94 -10.30
CA THR A 25 11.58 4.48 -10.65
C THR A 25 12.45 4.64 -9.39
N THR A 26 11.91 5.25 -8.33
CA THR A 26 12.57 5.36 -7.02
C THR A 26 12.91 3.98 -6.43
N LEU A 27 11.98 3.02 -6.48
CA LEU A 27 12.22 1.65 -6.01
C LEU A 27 13.39 0.98 -6.75
N ARG A 28 13.51 1.22 -8.05
CA ARG A 28 14.60 0.69 -8.87
C ARG A 28 15.92 1.37 -8.54
N GLU A 29 15.94 2.69 -8.44
CA GLU A 29 17.15 3.50 -8.33
C GLU A 29 17.72 3.48 -6.90
N ASP A 30 16.87 3.62 -5.88
CA ASP A 30 17.33 3.76 -4.49
C ASP A 30 17.40 2.41 -3.75
N PHE A 31 16.60 1.43 -4.18
CA PHE A 31 16.47 0.14 -3.47
C PHE A 31 16.82 -1.07 -4.32
N GLY A 32 17.12 -0.89 -5.61
CA GLY A 32 17.43 -1.99 -6.53
C GLY A 32 16.25 -2.93 -6.79
N ILE A 33 15.01 -2.50 -6.52
CA ILE A 33 13.80 -3.31 -6.64
C ILE A 33 13.15 -3.05 -7.99
N LYS A 34 13.15 -4.08 -8.85
CA LYS A 34 12.57 -4.02 -10.19
C LYS A 34 11.15 -4.60 -10.17
N ILE A 35 10.15 -3.73 -10.28
CA ILE A 35 8.74 -4.09 -10.49
C ILE A 35 8.16 -3.26 -11.64
N THR A 36 6.97 -3.60 -12.11
CA THR A 36 6.26 -2.82 -13.14
C THR A 36 5.28 -1.83 -12.51
N ASP A 37 4.95 -0.76 -13.24
CA ASP A 37 3.92 0.21 -12.85
C ASP A 37 2.58 -0.48 -12.56
N SER A 38 2.20 -1.46 -13.40
CA SER A 38 1.00 -2.28 -13.20
C SER A 38 1.06 -3.10 -11.91
N TYR A 39 2.22 -3.66 -11.57
CA TYR A 39 2.39 -4.39 -10.31
C TYR A 39 2.23 -3.48 -9.10
N TYR A 40 2.82 -2.28 -9.13
CA TYR A 40 2.61 -1.27 -8.09
C TYR A 40 1.14 -0.84 -8.01
N GLY A 41 0.48 -0.62 -9.14
CA GLY A 41 -0.96 -0.34 -9.19
C GLY A 41 -1.80 -1.46 -8.58
N MET A 42 -1.46 -2.73 -8.81
CA MET A 42 -2.12 -3.87 -8.16
C MET A 42 -1.90 -3.90 -6.64
N ILE A 43 -0.79 -3.38 -6.13
CA ILE A 43 -0.57 -3.19 -4.69
C ILE A 43 -1.53 -2.11 -4.18
N GLU A 44 -1.66 -0.96 -4.86
CA GLU A 44 -2.62 0.08 -4.48
C GLU A 44 -4.06 -0.43 -4.47
N GLN A 45 -4.44 -1.31 -5.41
CA GLN A 45 -5.78 -1.88 -5.48
C GLN A 45 -6.06 -3.03 -4.48
N GLY A 46 -5.09 -3.42 -3.63
CA GLY A 46 -5.28 -4.59 -2.76
C GLY A 46 -5.22 -5.94 -3.50
N VAL A 47 -4.87 -5.95 -4.78
CA VAL A 47 -4.82 -7.15 -5.64
C VAL A 47 -3.58 -7.98 -5.42
N ARG A 48 -2.47 -7.32 -5.07
CA ARG A 48 -1.19 -7.94 -4.70
C ARG A 48 -0.80 -7.53 -3.30
N ASN A 49 -0.19 -8.46 -2.57
CA ASN A 49 0.52 -8.16 -1.34
C ASN A 49 2.01 -8.13 -1.68
N PRO A 50 2.73 -7.02 -1.42
CA PRO A 50 4.16 -6.96 -1.67
C PRO A 50 4.93 -7.92 -0.74
N SER A 51 6.13 -8.31 -1.14
CA SER A 51 7.08 -8.95 -0.23
C SER A 51 7.46 -7.98 0.89
N LEU A 52 7.96 -8.51 2.02
CA LEU A 52 8.41 -7.67 3.15
C LEU A 52 9.43 -6.61 2.69
N LYS A 53 10.43 -7.01 1.90
CA LYS A 53 11.45 -6.08 1.37
C LYS A 53 10.82 -4.93 0.56
N LEU A 54 9.84 -5.23 -0.29
CA LEU A 54 9.14 -4.23 -1.09
C LEU A 54 8.26 -3.33 -0.22
N ALA A 55 7.51 -3.90 0.74
CA ALA A 55 6.69 -3.14 1.68
C ALA A 55 7.52 -2.13 2.49
N LEU A 56 8.65 -2.57 3.04
CA LEU A 56 9.57 -1.72 3.81
C LEU A 56 10.19 -0.62 2.93
N SER A 57 10.53 -0.93 1.68
CA SER A 57 11.12 0.07 0.77
C SER A 57 10.09 1.13 0.36
N ILE A 58 8.85 0.72 0.08
CA ILE A 58 7.72 1.65 -0.15
C ILE A 58 7.51 2.56 1.07
N ALA A 59 7.51 1.98 2.27
CA ALA A 59 7.34 2.74 3.51
C ALA A 59 8.45 3.78 3.71
N LYS A 60 9.70 3.44 3.34
CA LYS A 60 10.84 4.38 3.36
C LYS A 60 10.67 5.54 2.38
N ILE A 61 10.20 5.28 1.15
CA ILE A 61 9.93 6.34 0.15
C ILE A 61 8.97 7.39 0.73
N PHE A 62 7.93 6.94 1.43
CA PHE A 62 6.89 7.81 2.00
C PHE A 62 7.15 8.22 3.45
N ASN A 63 8.34 7.93 4.01
CA ASN A 63 8.69 8.18 5.41
C ASN A 63 7.55 7.80 6.39
N SER A 64 6.98 6.61 6.21
CA SER A 64 5.76 6.17 6.90
C SER A 64 5.96 4.78 7.52
N ASN A 65 5.10 4.38 8.45
CA ASN A 65 5.15 3.04 9.03
C ASN A 65 4.48 2.02 8.08
N PRO A 66 5.15 0.90 7.70
CA PRO A 66 4.55 -0.14 6.86
C PRO A 66 3.25 -0.72 7.45
N GLU A 67 3.09 -0.75 8.77
CA GLU A 67 1.85 -1.19 9.43
C GLU A 67 0.66 -0.30 9.07
N GLU A 68 0.89 1.01 9.02
CA GLU A 68 -0.14 1.97 8.65
C GLU A 68 -0.54 1.83 7.19
N ILE A 69 0.42 1.55 6.31
CA ILE A 69 0.17 1.41 4.87
C ILE A 69 -0.56 0.10 4.54
N PHE A 70 -0.12 -1.02 5.15
CA PHE A 70 -0.52 -2.35 4.71
C PHE A 70 -1.44 -3.12 5.66
N PHE A 71 -1.53 -2.72 6.95
CA PHE A 71 -2.28 -3.45 7.97
C PHE A 71 -3.43 -2.64 8.60
N LYS A 72 -3.41 -1.30 8.51
CA LYS A 72 -4.51 -0.45 8.98
C LYS A 72 -5.71 -0.57 8.04
N GLN A 73 -6.66 -1.44 8.40
CA GLN A 73 -7.95 -1.56 7.70
C GLN A 73 -8.93 -0.48 8.21
N LYS A 74 -9.71 0.12 7.32
CA LYS A 74 -10.96 0.77 7.74
C LYS A 74 -11.93 -0.36 8.07
N TYR A 75 -12.35 -0.45 9.33
CA TYR A 75 -13.38 -1.41 9.72
C TYR A 75 -14.62 -1.21 8.86
N ASN A 76 -15.14 -2.29 8.26
CA ASN A 76 -16.49 -2.28 7.73
C ASN A 76 -17.46 -2.17 8.93
N LYS A 77 -18.50 -1.32 8.84
CA LYS A 77 -19.57 -1.18 9.86
C LYS A 77 -20.45 -2.44 9.97
N THR A 78 -19.89 -3.62 10.19
CA THR A 78 -20.65 -4.89 10.15
C THR A 78 -20.50 -5.72 11.42
N LEU A 79 -19.79 -5.23 12.43
CA LEU A 79 -19.76 -5.83 13.77
C LEU A 79 -20.22 -4.81 14.81
N CYS A 80 -21.47 -4.37 14.70
CA CYS A 80 -22.19 -3.80 15.83
C CYS A 80 -23.39 -4.72 16.09
N GLY A 81 -23.37 -5.46 17.20
CA GLY A 81 -24.57 -6.14 17.71
C GLY A 81 -24.63 -7.66 17.62
N ARG A 82 -23.62 -8.38 18.11
CA ARG A 82 -23.90 -9.68 18.76
C ARG A 82 -23.28 -9.67 20.13
N GLU A 83 -24.10 -9.33 21.13
CA GLU A 83 -23.89 -9.85 22.48
C GLU A 83 -23.88 -11.38 22.33
N VAL A 84 -22.74 -11.96 22.69
CA VAL A 84 -22.63 -13.39 22.89
C VAL A 84 -23.31 -13.65 24.22
N ILE A 85 -24.50 -14.23 24.17
CA ILE A 85 -25.22 -14.77 25.33
C ILE A 85 -24.44 -15.98 25.85
#